data_AF-A0A0B4DPG8-F1
#
_entry.id   AF-A0A0B4DPG8-F1
#
_cell.length_a   1.000
_cell.length_b   1.000
_cell.length_c   1.000
_cell.angle_alpha   90.00
_cell.angle_beta   90.00
_cell.angle_gamma   90.00
#
_symmetry.space_group_name_H-M   'P 1'
#
loop_
_entity.id
_entity.type
_entity.pdbx_description
1 polymer ?
#
loop_
_entity_poly.entity_id
_entity_poly.type
_entity_poly.pdbx_seq_one_letter_code
_entity_poly.pdbx_strand_id
1 'polypeptide(L)'
;MSDANHARRTAVYLLDQVLGEGRLLAECYAAGALEKLAPEDRARAQRLAAATLRSLERADRVLKKHLKKSTPLTVMNALRLGTVELCSGAAAHGVVNAMVAIVSKHRRHGQLKGLVNAVLRKVADEGPAEWAKLRTPRLPNWIRKPLVQAWGAEVMLAIEAAHFAGAPLDITGKPGADLVELGGEVLPTGSVRLANAGQVSALPGYEAGDWWVQDAAASLPARILNVQPGERVLELCAAPGGKTMQMAAAGAQVTAVDVSESRVARLRENLERTGLQAELIVGDALAQTGKYDAVLLDAPCSATGTIRRHPDLPQAKDGSEFGELIELQAQMLAHAWTLVKPGGRLMFCTCSLLPDEGECQVEEALDMYPEMAADREALTVPGVNADWITEEGGLRLRPDYWPERGGMDGFYMALLRKSA
;
A
#
# COMPACT_ATOMS: atom_id res chain seq x y z
N MET A 1 10.07 -21.31 -22.96
CA MET A 1 8.63 -21.67 -22.88
C MET A 1 8.20 -21.51 -21.44
N SER A 2 7.27 -20.59 -21.15
CA SER A 2 6.65 -20.46 -19.83
C SER A 2 6.04 -21.81 -19.45
N ASP A 3 6.52 -22.44 -18.38
CA ASP A 3 5.75 -23.50 -17.73
C ASP A 3 4.50 -22.81 -17.19
N ALA A 4 3.34 -23.11 -17.76
CA ALA A 4 2.06 -22.49 -17.41
C ALA A 4 1.72 -22.57 -15.90
N ASN A 5 2.46 -23.38 -15.13
CA ASN A 5 2.33 -23.52 -13.69
C ASN A 5 3.32 -22.69 -12.87
N HIS A 6 4.36 -22.08 -13.47
CA HIS A 6 5.38 -21.33 -12.73
C HIS A 6 4.77 -20.19 -11.92
N ALA A 7 3.94 -19.35 -12.54
CA ALA A 7 3.26 -18.25 -11.85
C ALA A 7 2.37 -18.74 -10.69
N ARG A 8 1.60 -19.81 -10.90
CA ARG A 8 0.72 -20.41 -9.86
C ARG A 8 1.52 -21.03 -8.72
N ARG A 9 2.59 -21.77 -9.03
CA ARG A 9 3.48 -22.36 -8.03
C ARG A 9 4.11 -21.27 -7.16
N THR A 10 4.58 -20.19 -7.79
CA THR A 10 5.11 -19.04 -7.06
C THR A 10 4.04 -18.33 -6.25
N ALA A 11 2.81 -18.20 -6.76
CA ALA A 11 1.70 -17.66 -5.97
C ALA A 11 1.40 -18.51 -4.72
N VAL A 12 1.37 -19.85 -4.83
CA VAL A 12 1.22 -20.74 -3.66
C VAL A 12 2.37 -20.55 -2.68
N TYR A 13 3.61 -20.47 -3.16
CA TYR A 13 4.76 -20.18 -2.30
C TYR A 13 4.63 -18.84 -1.56
N LEU A 14 4.22 -17.77 -2.25
CA LEU A 14 3.99 -16.47 -1.63
C LEU A 14 2.89 -16.55 -0.55
N LEU A 15 1.81 -17.27 -0.81
CA LEU A 15 0.75 -17.51 0.18
C LEU A 15 1.27 -18.29 1.40
N ASP A 16 2.17 -19.25 1.21
CA ASP A 16 2.80 -19.99 2.32
C ASP A 16 3.68 -19.07 3.17
N GLN A 17 4.43 -18.15 2.55
CA GLN A 17 5.24 -17.16 3.29
C GLN A 17 4.37 -16.18 4.08
N VAL A 18 3.29 -15.68 3.49
CA VAL A 18 2.39 -14.72 4.16
C VAL A 18 1.62 -15.39 5.30
N LEU A 19 0.96 -16.52 5.02
CA LEU A 19 0.01 -17.14 5.95
C LEU A 19 0.67 -18.12 6.93
N GLY A 20 1.91 -18.53 6.67
CA GLY A 20 2.66 -19.47 7.50
C GLY A 20 3.79 -18.81 8.28
N GLU A 21 4.55 -17.93 7.63
CA GLU A 21 5.76 -17.31 8.21
C GLU A 21 5.54 -15.83 8.59
N GLY A 22 4.35 -15.26 8.36
CA GLY A 22 4.06 -13.86 8.68
C GLY A 22 4.84 -12.84 7.86
N ARG A 23 5.38 -13.24 6.70
CA ARG A 23 6.20 -12.36 5.83
C ARG A 23 5.32 -11.58 4.85
N LEU A 24 5.60 -10.29 4.70
CA LEU A 24 4.92 -9.49 3.69
C LEU A 24 5.37 -9.86 2.27
N LEU A 25 4.50 -9.65 1.29
CA LEU A 25 4.80 -9.88 -0.12
C LEU A 25 5.99 -9.05 -0.59
N ALA A 26 6.09 -7.79 -0.14
CA ALA A 26 7.20 -6.91 -0.48
C ALA A 26 8.56 -7.47 0.00
N GLU A 27 8.60 -8.05 1.19
CA GLU A 27 9.79 -8.71 1.75
C GLU A 27 10.14 -9.97 0.96
N CYS A 28 9.13 -10.74 0.54
CA CYS A 28 9.34 -11.90 -0.31
C CYS A 28 9.94 -11.49 -1.67
N TYR A 29 9.48 -10.38 -2.25
CA TYR A 29 10.01 -9.86 -3.51
C TYR A 29 11.45 -9.38 -3.37
N ALA A 30 11.74 -8.65 -2.29
CA ALA A 30 13.10 -8.19 -1.97
C ALA A 30 14.06 -9.36 -1.71
N ALA A 31 13.57 -10.47 -1.16
CA ALA A 31 14.34 -11.71 -0.97
C ALA A 31 14.46 -12.56 -2.25
N GLY A 32 14.09 -12.03 -3.42
CA GLY A 32 14.31 -12.69 -4.71
C GLY A 32 13.26 -13.74 -5.10
N ALA A 33 12.10 -13.80 -4.44
CA ALA A 33 11.06 -14.80 -4.73
C ALA A 33 10.58 -14.80 -6.20
N LEU A 34 10.80 -13.68 -6.91
CA LEU A 34 10.36 -13.47 -8.29
C LEU A 34 11.49 -13.49 -9.33
N GLU A 35 12.76 -13.49 -8.93
CA GLU A 35 13.91 -13.27 -9.82
C GLU A 35 13.99 -14.28 -10.97
N LYS A 36 13.62 -15.54 -10.70
CA LYS A 36 13.70 -16.63 -11.69
C LYS A 36 12.54 -16.67 -12.68
N LEU A 37 11.53 -15.80 -12.54
CA LEU A 37 10.38 -15.76 -13.44
C LEU A 37 10.58 -14.73 -14.56
N ALA A 38 10.00 -15.00 -15.73
CA ALA A 38 9.85 -14.02 -16.79
C ALA A 38 8.90 -12.88 -16.36
N PRO A 39 8.99 -11.67 -16.93
CA PRO A 39 8.18 -10.52 -16.52
C PRO A 39 6.67 -10.81 -16.48
N GLU A 40 6.12 -11.49 -17.49
CA GLU A 40 4.69 -11.84 -17.52
C GLU A 40 4.29 -12.80 -16.39
N ASP A 41 5.18 -13.75 -16.06
CA ASP A 41 4.96 -14.73 -15.00
C ASP A 41 5.11 -14.10 -13.61
N ARG A 42 6.03 -13.13 -13.44
CA ARG A 42 6.15 -12.32 -12.21
C ARG A 42 4.84 -11.57 -11.95
N ALA A 43 4.38 -10.81 -12.94
CA ALA A 43 3.15 -10.03 -12.82
C ALA A 43 1.94 -10.93 -12.56
N ARG A 44 1.87 -12.09 -13.21
CA ARG A 44 0.80 -13.08 -12.97
C ARG A 44 0.87 -13.67 -11.56
N ALA A 45 2.05 -14.06 -11.07
CA ALA A 45 2.21 -14.61 -9.73
C ALA A 45 1.78 -13.63 -8.64
N GLN A 46 2.19 -12.36 -8.77
CA GLN A 46 1.81 -11.28 -7.86
C GLN A 46 0.29 -11.05 -7.85
N ARG A 47 -0.34 -10.93 -9.04
CA ARG A 47 -1.79 -10.79 -9.16
C ARG A 47 -2.54 -11.94 -8.51
N LEU A 48 -2.11 -13.18 -8.74
CA LEU A 48 -2.73 -14.38 -8.18
C LEU A 48 -2.63 -14.43 -6.65
N ALA A 49 -1.45 -14.13 -6.10
CA ALA A 49 -1.26 -14.08 -4.64
C ALA A 49 -2.13 -12.99 -4.01
N ALA A 50 -2.08 -11.76 -4.53
CA ALA A 50 -2.86 -10.64 -4.02
C ALA A 50 -4.38 -10.88 -4.12
N ALA A 51 -4.88 -11.38 -5.25
CA ALA A 51 -6.29 -11.72 -5.42
C ALA A 51 -6.74 -12.80 -4.43
N THR A 52 -5.89 -13.80 -4.16
CA THR A 52 -6.19 -14.86 -3.20
C THR A 52 -6.25 -14.34 -1.77
N LEU A 53 -5.30 -13.48 -1.38
CA LEU A 53 -5.28 -12.85 -0.05
C LEU A 53 -6.49 -11.94 0.18
N ARG A 54 -6.86 -11.10 -0.80
CA ARG A 54 -8.08 -10.28 -0.72
C ARG A 54 -9.34 -11.12 -0.51
N SER A 55 -9.36 -12.32 -1.08
CA SER A 55 -10.54 -13.17 -1.12
C SER A 55 -10.50 -14.34 -0.14
N LEU A 56 -9.59 -14.31 0.84
CA LEU A 56 -9.29 -15.45 1.71
C LEU A 56 -10.53 -15.96 2.44
N GLU A 57 -11.33 -15.05 3.03
CA GLU A 57 -12.57 -15.41 3.74
C GLU A 57 -13.58 -16.11 2.81
N ARG A 58 -13.75 -15.60 1.58
CA ARG A 58 -14.66 -16.20 0.59
C ARG A 58 -14.18 -17.58 0.14
N ALA A 59 -12.88 -17.71 -0.16
CA ALA A 59 -12.28 -18.98 -0.54
C ALA A 59 -12.46 -20.03 0.56
N ASP A 60 -12.18 -19.67 1.82
CA ASP A 60 -12.34 -20.56 2.96
C ASP A 60 -13.81 -20.94 3.19
N ARG A 61 -14.75 -20.01 2.99
CA ARG A 61 -16.19 -20.27 3.10
C ARG A 61 -16.68 -21.29 2.08
N VAL A 62 -16.23 -21.18 0.83
CA VAL A 62 -16.54 -22.14 -0.24
C VAL A 62 -15.90 -23.51 0.08
N LEU A 63 -14.61 -23.52 0.43
CA LEU A 63 -13.86 -24.75 0.71
C LEU A 63 -14.38 -25.52 1.93
N LYS A 64 -14.89 -24.83 2.96
CA LYS A 64 -15.38 -25.44 4.20
C LYS A 64 -16.44 -26.52 3.97
N LYS A 65 -17.25 -26.42 2.90
CA LYS A 65 -18.28 -27.41 2.56
C LYS A 65 -17.70 -28.73 2.04
N HIS A 66 -16.48 -28.68 1.51
CA HIS A 66 -15.85 -29.81 0.83
C HIS A 66 -14.70 -30.43 1.64
N LEU A 67 -14.24 -29.78 2.70
CA LEU A 67 -13.16 -30.24 3.58
C LEU A 67 -13.68 -30.70 4.94
N LYS A 68 -13.44 -31.96 5.30
CA LYS A 68 -13.86 -32.55 6.59
C LYS A 68 -12.75 -32.60 7.65
N LYS A 69 -11.48 -32.50 7.25
CA LYS A 69 -10.31 -32.60 8.12
C LYS A 69 -9.43 -31.36 7.92
N SER A 70 -8.61 -31.06 8.93
CA SER A 70 -7.54 -30.07 8.80
C SER A 70 -6.65 -30.42 7.61
N THR A 71 -6.33 -29.42 6.79
CA THR A 71 -5.57 -29.57 5.56
C THR A 71 -4.24 -28.83 5.73
N PRO A 72 -3.08 -29.44 5.38
CA PRO A 72 -1.79 -28.76 5.48
C PRO A 72 -1.77 -27.43 4.71
N LEU A 73 -1.10 -26.41 5.24
CA LEU A 73 -1.16 -25.03 4.75
C LEU A 73 -0.92 -24.91 3.23
N THR A 74 0.18 -25.45 2.71
CA THR A 74 0.47 -25.43 1.26
C THR A 74 -0.64 -26.05 0.41
N VAL A 75 -1.26 -27.14 0.88
CA VAL A 75 -2.38 -27.78 0.16
C VAL A 75 -3.64 -26.91 0.25
N MET A 76 -3.90 -26.30 1.41
CA MET A 76 -4.98 -25.33 1.58
C MET A 76 -4.76 -24.08 0.70
N ASN A 77 -3.54 -23.58 0.58
CA ASN A 77 -3.22 -22.42 -0.26
C ASN A 77 -3.34 -22.74 -1.75
N ALA A 78 -3.00 -23.95 -2.20
CA ALA A 78 -3.31 -24.40 -3.55
C ALA A 78 -4.82 -24.51 -3.80
N LEU A 79 -5.59 -24.99 -2.82
CA LEU A 79 -7.06 -25.02 -2.88
C LEU A 79 -7.67 -23.62 -2.91
N ARG A 80 -7.18 -22.69 -2.09
CA ARG A 80 -7.62 -21.28 -2.04
C ARG A 80 -7.36 -20.58 -3.37
N LEU A 81 -6.13 -20.68 -3.88
CA LEU A 81 -5.76 -20.14 -5.19
C LEU A 81 -6.64 -20.70 -6.30
N GLY A 82 -6.80 -22.03 -6.35
CA GLY A 82 -7.66 -22.68 -7.34
C GLY A 82 -9.12 -22.24 -7.23
N THR A 83 -9.65 -22.10 -6.02
CA THR A 83 -11.02 -21.63 -5.77
C THR A 83 -11.22 -20.21 -6.28
N VAL A 84 -10.28 -19.31 -6.00
CA VAL A 84 -10.33 -17.91 -6.44
C VAL A 84 -10.29 -17.82 -7.96
N GLU A 85 -9.39 -18.56 -8.63
CA GLU A 85 -9.32 -18.59 -10.09
C GLU A 85 -10.62 -19.12 -10.71
N LEU A 86 -11.16 -20.24 -10.21
CA LEU A 86 -12.42 -20.84 -10.68
C LEU A 86 -13.60 -19.88 -10.52
N CYS A 87 -13.74 -19.25 -9.35
CA CYS A 87 -14.83 -18.33 -9.07
C CYS A 87 -14.68 -16.99 -9.81
N SER A 88 -13.49 -16.70 -10.32
CA SER A 88 -13.20 -15.54 -11.18
C SER A 88 -13.35 -15.86 -12.68
N GLY A 89 -13.83 -17.05 -13.04
CA GLY A 89 -14.13 -17.45 -14.42
C GLY A 89 -12.96 -18.09 -15.18
N ALA A 90 -11.86 -18.47 -14.52
CA ALA A 90 -10.78 -19.18 -15.19
C ALA A 90 -11.19 -20.59 -15.63
N ALA A 91 -10.63 -21.08 -16.74
CA ALA A 91 -10.98 -22.38 -17.31
C ALA A 91 -10.72 -23.55 -16.33
N ALA A 92 -11.79 -24.26 -15.97
CA ALA A 92 -11.80 -25.24 -14.88
C ALA A 92 -10.73 -26.33 -15.02
N HIS A 93 -10.67 -26.98 -16.19
CA HIS A 93 -9.67 -28.02 -16.46
C HIS A 93 -8.24 -27.52 -16.27
N GLY A 94 -7.94 -26.29 -16.71
CA GLY A 94 -6.61 -25.69 -16.58
C GLY A 94 -6.23 -25.38 -15.13
N VAL A 95 -7.17 -24.85 -14.34
CA VAL A 95 -6.94 -24.55 -12.92
C VAL A 95 -6.75 -25.82 -12.10
N VAL A 96 -7.67 -26.79 -12.24
CA VAL A 96 -7.62 -28.05 -11.49
C VAL A 96 -6.33 -28.81 -11.79
N ASN A 97 -5.98 -28.99 -13.06
CA ASN A 97 -4.75 -29.69 -13.44
C ASN A 97 -3.49 -28.99 -12.89
N ALA A 98 -3.45 -27.67 -12.93
CA ALA A 98 -2.32 -26.91 -12.39
C ALA A 98 -2.15 -27.13 -10.88
N MET A 99 -3.22 -27.02 -10.09
CA MET A 99 -3.14 -27.22 -8.63
C MET A 99 -2.78 -28.66 -8.27
N VAL A 100 -3.32 -29.64 -9.00
CA VAL A 100 -2.95 -31.07 -8.85
C VAL A 100 -1.47 -31.28 -9.17
N ALA A 101 -0.97 -30.70 -10.26
CA ALA A 101 0.43 -30.80 -10.65
C ALA A 101 1.36 -30.17 -9.59
N ILE A 102 1.03 -28.98 -9.09
CA ILE A 102 1.77 -28.28 -8.04
C ILE A 102 1.85 -29.14 -6.78
N VAL A 103 0.70 -29.61 -6.27
CA VAL A 103 0.67 -30.41 -5.03
C VAL A 103 1.35 -31.76 -5.22
N SER A 104 1.18 -32.42 -6.39
CA SER A 104 1.80 -33.73 -6.65
C SER A 104 3.32 -33.75 -6.53
N LYS A 105 3.98 -32.61 -6.81
CA LYS A 105 5.43 -32.43 -6.71
C LYS A 105 5.90 -32.02 -5.30
N HIS A 106 4.99 -31.81 -4.34
CA HIS A 106 5.33 -31.42 -2.98
C HIS A 106 5.88 -32.61 -2.18
N ARG A 107 7.10 -32.47 -1.63
CA ARG A 107 7.85 -33.57 -0.97
C ARG A 107 7.07 -34.28 0.14
N ARG A 108 6.31 -33.54 0.96
CA ARG A 108 5.57 -34.09 2.11
C ARG A 108 4.08 -34.33 1.84
N HIS A 109 3.51 -33.71 0.81
CA HIS A 109 2.06 -33.62 0.64
C HIS A 109 1.57 -34.07 -0.74
N GLY A 110 2.45 -34.62 -1.58
CA GLY A 110 2.11 -35.08 -2.93
C GLY A 110 0.97 -36.09 -3.01
N GLN A 111 0.81 -36.93 -1.97
CA GLN A 111 -0.30 -37.87 -1.83
C GLN A 111 -1.67 -37.21 -1.75
N LEU A 112 -1.75 -35.93 -1.36
CA LEU A 112 -3.00 -35.17 -1.27
C LEU A 112 -3.47 -34.58 -2.61
N LYS A 113 -2.77 -34.84 -3.72
CA LYS A 113 -3.19 -34.40 -5.07
C LYS A 113 -4.60 -34.88 -5.45
N GLY A 114 -5.00 -36.06 -4.97
CA GLY A 114 -6.34 -36.62 -5.19
C GLY A 114 -7.43 -35.81 -4.48
N LEU A 115 -7.14 -35.33 -3.26
CA LEU A 115 -8.03 -34.44 -2.51
C LEU A 115 -8.20 -33.11 -3.26
N VAL A 116 -7.10 -32.51 -3.72
CA VAL A 116 -7.11 -31.26 -4.50
C VAL A 116 -7.97 -31.39 -5.75
N ASN A 117 -7.77 -32.47 -6.52
CA ASN A 117 -8.59 -32.74 -7.71
C ASN A 117 -10.08 -32.87 -7.37
N ALA A 118 -10.41 -33.68 -6.36
CA ALA A 118 -11.80 -33.94 -5.98
C ALA A 118 -12.52 -32.68 -5.48
N VAL A 119 -11.84 -31.86 -4.67
CA VAL A 119 -12.41 -30.62 -4.12
C VAL A 119 -12.56 -29.56 -5.21
N LEU A 120 -11.51 -29.29 -6.00
CA LEU A 120 -11.59 -28.23 -7.00
C LEU A 120 -12.54 -28.56 -8.17
N ARG A 121 -12.79 -29.84 -8.47
CA ARG A 121 -13.87 -30.22 -9.41
C ARG A 121 -15.25 -29.82 -8.89
N LYS A 122 -15.54 -30.11 -7.61
CA LYS A 122 -16.80 -29.67 -6.98
C LYS A 122 -16.91 -28.14 -6.93
N VAL A 123 -15.82 -27.46 -6.61
CA VAL A 123 -15.77 -25.99 -6.63
C VAL A 123 -15.97 -25.44 -8.05
N ALA A 124 -15.47 -26.10 -9.10
CA ALA A 124 -15.72 -25.67 -10.47
C ALA A 124 -17.22 -25.75 -10.84
N ASP A 125 -17.93 -26.75 -10.32
CA ASP A 125 -19.34 -26.97 -10.60
C ASP A 125 -20.25 -26.05 -9.76
N GLU A 126 -20.00 -25.92 -8.46
CA GLU A 126 -20.90 -25.26 -7.49
C GLU A 126 -20.38 -23.90 -6.99
N GLY A 127 -19.06 -23.70 -7.03
CA GLY A 127 -18.35 -22.59 -6.39
C GLY A 127 -18.71 -21.20 -6.93
N PRO A 128 -18.76 -20.95 -8.26
CA PRO A 128 -19.11 -19.63 -8.79
C PRO A 128 -20.48 -19.12 -8.31
N ALA A 129 -21.49 -19.99 -8.28
CA ALA A 129 -22.83 -19.65 -7.82
C ALA A 129 -22.88 -19.37 -6.31
N GLU A 130 -22.07 -20.08 -5.52
CA GLU A 130 -21.90 -19.84 -4.08
C GLU A 130 -21.16 -18.52 -3.83
N TRP A 131 -20.06 -18.29 -4.56
CA TRP A 131 -19.21 -17.11 -4.45
C TRP A 131 -19.99 -15.81 -4.67
N ALA A 132 -20.86 -15.79 -5.68
CA ALA A 132 -21.70 -14.64 -6.01
C ALA A 132 -22.67 -14.24 -4.88
N LYS A 133 -23.02 -15.17 -3.98
CA LYS A 133 -23.91 -14.93 -2.84
C LYS A 133 -23.17 -14.43 -1.59
N LEU A 134 -21.85 -14.54 -1.56
CA LEU A 134 -21.06 -14.16 -0.40
C LEU A 134 -20.91 -12.65 -0.34
N ARG A 135 -21.01 -12.07 0.85
CA ARG A 135 -20.65 -10.66 1.09
C ARG A 135 -19.16 -10.42 0.82
N THR A 136 -18.78 -9.15 0.75
CA THR A 136 -17.38 -8.72 0.78
C THR A 136 -16.64 -9.33 1.98
N PRO A 137 -15.41 -9.84 1.80
CA PRO A 137 -14.55 -10.27 2.90
C PRO A 137 -14.36 -9.18 3.95
N ARG A 138 -14.43 -9.57 5.21
CA ARG A 138 -14.13 -8.72 6.36
C ARG A 138 -12.66 -8.82 6.70
N LEU A 139 -12.11 -7.74 7.26
CA LEU A 139 -10.78 -7.79 7.83
C LEU A 139 -10.74 -8.68 9.08
N PRO A 140 -9.58 -9.27 9.42
CA PRO A 140 -9.38 -9.98 10.68
C PRO A 140 -9.71 -9.13 11.90
N ASN A 141 -10.21 -9.76 12.97
CA ASN A 141 -10.74 -9.05 14.13
C ASN A 141 -9.73 -8.12 14.82
N TRP A 142 -8.44 -8.46 14.79
CA TRP A 142 -7.39 -7.70 15.46
C TRP A 142 -7.31 -6.26 14.91
N ILE A 143 -7.47 -6.08 13.60
CA ILE A 143 -7.51 -4.75 12.97
C ILE A 143 -8.94 -4.23 12.77
N ARG A 144 -9.90 -5.12 12.50
CA ARG A 144 -11.28 -4.70 12.24
C ARG A 144 -11.93 -4.05 13.46
N LYS A 145 -11.68 -4.58 14.66
CA LYS A 145 -12.26 -4.05 15.90
C LYS A 145 -11.87 -2.58 16.16
N PRO A 146 -10.58 -2.21 16.22
CA PRO A 146 -10.20 -0.82 16.44
C PRO A 146 -10.71 0.10 15.32
N LEU A 147 -10.70 -0.34 14.05
CA LEU A 147 -11.23 0.48 12.95
C LEU A 147 -12.75 0.66 13.00
N VAL A 148 -13.52 -0.34 13.45
CA VAL A 148 -14.96 -0.16 13.69
C VAL A 148 -15.22 0.79 14.85
N GLN A 149 -14.36 0.78 15.88
CA GLN A 149 -14.48 1.72 17.00
C GLN A 149 -14.19 3.16 16.55
N ALA A 150 -13.19 3.36 15.69
CA ALA A 150 -12.83 4.68 15.17
C ALA A 150 -13.85 5.22 14.15
N TRP A 151 -14.27 4.40 13.19
CA TRP A 151 -15.00 4.87 12.00
C TRP A 151 -16.46 4.43 11.94
N GLY A 152 -16.88 3.52 12.82
CA GLY A 152 -18.22 2.95 12.79
C GLY A 152 -18.37 1.77 11.82
N ALA A 153 -19.44 0.99 12.03
CA ALA A 153 -19.64 -0.26 11.31
C ALA A 153 -19.99 -0.06 9.83
N GLU A 154 -20.74 1.00 9.49
CA GLU A 154 -21.17 1.28 8.12
C GLU A 154 -19.99 1.71 7.23
N VAL A 155 -19.20 2.67 7.70
CA VAL A 155 -17.96 3.11 7.03
C VAL A 155 -17.02 1.93 6.84
N MET A 156 -16.87 1.06 7.84
CA MET A 156 -16.02 -0.13 7.71
C MET A 156 -16.49 -1.12 6.64
N LEU A 157 -17.79 -1.23 6.37
CA LEU A 157 -18.28 -2.05 5.25
C LEU A 157 -17.86 -1.44 3.90
N ALA A 158 -17.87 -0.12 3.78
CA ALA A 158 -17.41 0.57 2.58
C ALA A 158 -15.89 0.47 2.39
N ILE A 159 -15.10 0.62 3.45
CA ILE A 159 -13.65 0.40 3.44
C ILE A 159 -13.31 -1.04 3.01
N GLU A 160 -14.01 -2.04 3.57
CA GLU A 160 -13.81 -3.44 3.19
C GLU A 160 -14.18 -3.69 1.71
N ALA A 161 -15.19 -3.01 1.19
CA ALA A 161 -15.53 -3.06 -0.24
C ALA A 161 -14.42 -2.50 -1.12
N ALA A 162 -13.83 -1.36 -0.74
CA ALA A 162 -12.69 -0.77 -1.44
C ALA A 162 -11.44 -1.67 -1.37
N HIS A 163 -11.15 -2.26 -0.20
CA HIS A 163 -10.07 -3.24 -0.04
C HIS A 163 -10.22 -4.45 -0.97
N PHE A 164 -11.45 -4.97 -1.07
CA PHE A 164 -11.74 -6.12 -1.91
C PHE A 164 -11.67 -5.81 -3.41
N ALA A 165 -12.14 -4.62 -3.83
CA ALA A 165 -12.02 -4.15 -5.22
C ALA A 165 -10.55 -4.00 -5.65
N GLY A 166 -9.66 -3.68 -4.72
CA GLY A 166 -8.25 -3.42 -4.99
C GLY A 166 -8.01 -2.00 -5.50
N ALA A 167 -6.74 -1.62 -5.58
CA ALA A 167 -6.36 -0.27 -5.97
C ALA A 167 -5.99 -0.16 -7.46
N PRO A 168 -6.50 0.85 -8.18
CA PRO A 168 -5.98 1.22 -9.50
C PRO A 168 -4.56 1.79 -9.40
N LEU A 169 -3.91 1.96 -10.55
CA LEU A 169 -2.60 2.59 -10.63
C LEU A 169 -2.78 4.10 -10.76
N ASP A 170 -2.22 4.85 -9.81
CA ASP A 170 -2.19 6.30 -9.87
C ASP A 170 -0.78 6.77 -10.24
N ILE A 171 -0.73 7.81 -11.07
CA ILE A 171 0.49 8.37 -11.65
C ILE A 171 0.52 9.86 -11.32
N THR A 172 1.67 10.34 -10.86
CA THR A 172 1.95 11.76 -10.64
C THR A 172 2.97 12.22 -11.68
N GLY A 173 2.60 13.23 -12.46
CA GLY A 173 3.49 13.85 -13.46
C GLY A 173 4.41 14.90 -12.85
N LYS A 174 5.56 15.12 -13.50
CA LYS A 174 6.34 16.34 -13.31
C LYS A 174 5.47 17.56 -13.65
N PRO A 175 5.73 18.74 -13.05
CA PRO A 175 5.08 19.98 -13.45
C PRO A 175 5.16 20.19 -14.96
N GLY A 176 4.01 20.39 -15.60
CA GLY A 176 3.91 20.61 -17.05
C GLY A 176 3.98 19.35 -17.93
N ALA A 177 4.10 18.15 -17.37
CA ALA A 177 4.06 16.92 -18.15
C ALA A 177 2.67 16.71 -18.78
N ASP A 178 2.64 16.38 -20.08
CA ASP A 178 1.43 15.93 -20.76
C ASP A 178 1.25 14.42 -20.55
N LEU A 179 0.19 14.05 -19.85
CA LEU A 179 -0.13 12.66 -19.50
C LEU A 179 -1.33 12.11 -20.27
N VAL A 180 -1.82 12.82 -21.30
CA VAL A 180 -3.00 12.43 -22.07
C VAL A 180 -2.83 11.05 -22.72
N GLU A 181 -1.62 10.74 -23.22
CA GLU A 181 -1.32 9.46 -23.88
C GLU A 181 -1.44 8.23 -22.95
N LEU A 182 -1.46 8.44 -21.62
CA LEU A 182 -1.70 7.35 -20.68
C LEU A 182 -3.15 6.84 -20.74
N GLY A 183 -4.10 7.61 -21.29
CA GLY A 183 -5.50 7.22 -21.42
C GLY A 183 -6.21 7.05 -20.08
N GLY A 184 -5.75 7.76 -19.05
CA GLY A 184 -6.28 7.71 -17.69
C GLY A 184 -7.29 8.79 -17.36
N GLU A 185 -7.94 8.62 -16.21
CA GLU A 185 -8.81 9.63 -15.61
C GLU A 185 -7.96 10.64 -14.83
N VAL A 186 -8.09 11.93 -15.12
CA VAL A 186 -7.48 12.98 -14.29
C VAL A 186 -8.27 13.12 -13.00
N LEU A 187 -7.63 12.86 -11.87
CA LEU A 187 -8.23 12.97 -10.55
C LEU A 187 -8.32 14.43 -10.10
N PRO A 188 -9.24 14.76 -9.17
CA PRO A 188 -9.39 16.12 -8.65
C PRO A 188 -8.09 16.72 -8.07
N THR A 189 -7.21 15.86 -7.55
CA THR A 189 -5.90 16.25 -7.00
C THR A 189 -4.80 16.32 -8.07
N GLY A 190 -5.10 16.12 -9.35
CA GLY A 190 -4.18 16.27 -10.48
C GLY A 190 -3.31 15.06 -10.81
N SER A 191 -3.41 13.95 -10.06
CA SER A 191 -2.84 12.66 -10.50
C SER A 191 -3.68 12.02 -11.61
N VAL A 192 -3.09 11.12 -12.38
CA VAL A 192 -3.78 10.36 -13.44
C VAL A 192 -3.99 8.92 -12.98
N ARG A 193 -5.24 8.45 -13.06
CA ARG A 193 -5.63 7.11 -12.65
C ARG A 193 -5.84 6.19 -13.84
N LEU A 194 -5.18 5.04 -13.81
CA LEU A 194 -5.28 3.99 -14.82
C LEU A 194 -6.01 2.77 -14.25
N ALA A 195 -7.15 2.43 -14.86
CA ALA A 195 -7.90 1.23 -14.53
C ALA A 195 -7.14 -0.06 -14.95
N ASN A 196 -6.44 -0.02 -16.09
CA ASN A 196 -5.73 -1.17 -16.66
C ASN A 196 -4.34 -0.75 -17.16
N ALA A 197 -3.42 -0.48 -16.23
CA ALA A 197 -2.10 0.05 -16.54
C ALA A 197 -1.15 -0.91 -17.27
N GLY A 198 -1.43 -2.22 -17.27
CA GLY A 198 -0.53 -3.21 -17.85
C GLY A 198 0.86 -3.19 -17.19
N GLN A 199 1.92 -3.21 -18.00
CA GLN A 199 3.29 -3.10 -17.52
C GLN A 199 3.69 -1.63 -17.41
N VAL A 200 3.95 -1.16 -16.18
CA VAL A 200 4.31 0.24 -15.88
C VAL A 200 5.47 0.73 -16.73
N SER A 201 6.53 -0.07 -16.88
CA SER A 201 7.72 0.32 -17.63
C SER A 201 7.49 0.46 -19.15
N ALA A 202 6.35 0.00 -19.66
CA ALA A 202 5.97 0.10 -21.07
C ALA A 202 4.99 1.26 -21.34
N LEU A 203 4.59 2.01 -20.30
CA LEU A 203 3.68 3.14 -20.44
C LEU A 203 4.41 4.36 -21.04
N PRO A 204 3.75 5.13 -21.93
CA PRO A 204 4.30 6.37 -22.48
C PRO A 204 4.84 7.31 -21.39
N GLY A 205 5.99 7.94 -21.64
CA GLY A 205 6.63 8.86 -20.68
C GLY A 205 7.41 8.21 -19.53
N TYR A 206 7.36 6.87 -19.36
CA TYR A 206 8.10 6.20 -18.27
C TYR A 206 9.62 6.36 -18.41
N GLU A 207 10.17 6.01 -19.58
CA GLU A 207 11.61 6.09 -19.87
C GLU A 207 12.12 7.54 -19.90
N ALA A 208 11.30 8.47 -20.40
CA ALA A 208 11.60 9.90 -20.38
C ALA A 208 11.53 10.52 -18.98
N GLY A 209 11.01 9.76 -18.00
CA GLY A 209 10.93 10.22 -16.62
C GLY A 209 9.87 11.30 -16.41
N ASP A 210 8.82 11.33 -17.23
CA ASP A 210 7.78 12.36 -17.19
C ASP A 210 6.88 12.26 -15.96
N TRP A 211 6.89 11.10 -15.31
CA TRP A 211 6.05 10.78 -14.17
C TRP A 211 6.63 9.64 -13.32
N TRP A 212 5.99 9.41 -12.17
CA TRP A 212 6.20 8.27 -11.30
C TRP A 212 4.86 7.73 -10.76
N VAL A 213 4.88 6.48 -10.29
CA VAL A 213 3.71 5.86 -9.65
C VAL A 213 3.58 6.40 -8.23
N GLN A 214 2.39 6.90 -7.89
CA GLN A 214 2.07 7.39 -6.55
C GLN A 214 0.56 7.48 -6.38
N ASP A 215 0.04 6.90 -5.29
CA ASP A 215 -1.37 7.00 -4.93
C ASP A 215 -1.82 8.46 -4.77
N ALA A 216 -3.07 8.74 -5.15
CA ALA A 216 -3.66 10.07 -4.99
C ALA A 216 -3.53 10.63 -3.56
N ALA A 217 -3.78 9.82 -2.53
CA ALA A 217 -3.63 10.19 -1.13
C ALA A 217 -2.15 10.42 -0.76
N ALA A 218 -1.26 9.52 -1.19
CA ALA A 218 0.19 9.65 -0.97
C ALA A 218 0.81 10.84 -1.69
N SER A 219 0.10 11.44 -2.66
CA SER A 219 0.54 12.63 -3.36
C SER A 219 0.29 13.94 -2.60
N LEU A 220 -0.67 13.96 -1.68
CA LEU A 220 -1.13 15.17 -1.02
C LEU A 220 -0.13 15.79 -0.02
N PRO A 221 0.62 15.03 0.80
CA PRO A 221 1.52 15.63 1.79
C PRO A 221 2.53 16.61 1.20
N ALA A 222 3.20 16.25 0.11
CA ALA A 222 4.17 17.12 -0.55
C ALA A 222 3.51 18.31 -1.27
N ARG A 223 2.30 18.13 -1.83
CA ARG A 223 1.51 19.22 -2.42
C ARG A 223 1.08 20.25 -1.38
N ILE A 224 0.57 19.79 -0.23
CA ILE A 224 0.12 20.64 0.88
C ILE A 224 1.32 21.34 1.52
N LEU A 225 2.46 20.66 1.65
CA LEU A 225 3.70 21.27 2.12
C LEU A 225 4.13 22.44 1.22
N ASN A 226 3.75 22.43 -0.06
CA ASN A 226 3.86 23.54 -1.00
C ASN A 226 5.25 24.19 -0.99
N VAL A 227 6.29 23.37 -1.19
CA VAL A 227 7.68 23.84 -1.20
C VAL A 227 7.94 24.79 -2.35
N GLN A 228 8.75 25.82 -2.10
CA GLN A 228 9.10 26.83 -3.08
C GLN A 228 10.48 26.58 -3.69
N PRO A 229 10.73 27.03 -4.93
CA PRO A 229 12.05 26.92 -5.54
C PRO A 229 13.16 27.49 -4.66
N GLY A 230 14.20 26.69 -4.42
CA GLY A 230 15.35 27.07 -3.59
C GLY A 230 15.19 26.89 -2.07
N GLU A 231 14.01 26.53 -1.56
CA GLU A 231 13.85 26.16 -0.14
C GLU A 231 14.70 24.93 0.18
N ARG A 232 15.32 24.91 1.37
CA ARG A 232 15.98 23.72 1.90
C ARG A 232 14.95 22.85 2.60
N VAL A 233 14.74 21.65 2.07
CA VAL A 233 13.68 20.74 2.51
C VAL A 233 14.29 19.42 2.97
N LEU A 234 13.83 18.92 4.11
CA LEU A 234 14.19 17.60 4.62
C LEU A 234 13.02 16.65 4.47
N GLU A 235 13.26 15.45 3.96
CA GLU A 235 12.32 14.34 4.02
C GLU A 235 12.89 13.22 4.89
N LEU A 236 12.18 12.89 5.97
CA LEU A 236 12.48 11.77 6.85
C LEU A 236 11.63 10.55 6.45
N CYS A 237 12.28 9.39 6.36
CA CYS A 237 11.70 8.13 5.88
C CYS A 237 11.28 8.17 4.41
N ALA A 238 12.14 8.76 3.59
CA ALA A 238 11.79 9.20 2.23
C ALA A 238 11.52 8.08 1.22
N ALA A 239 12.11 6.90 1.38
CA ALA A 239 12.09 5.93 0.29
C ALA A 239 10.72 5.24 0.15
N PRO A 240 10.21 4.91 -1.06
CA PRO A 240 10.89 4.94 -2.35
C PRO A 240 10.85 6.30 -3.08
N GLY A 241 10.38 7.38 -2.42
CA GLY A 241 10.61 8.78 -2.79
C GLY A 241 9.67 9.41 -3.80
N GLY A 242 8.42 8.97 -3.87
CA GLY A 242 7.38 9.69 -4.61
C GLY A 242 7.19 11.14 -4.12
N LYS A 243 7.30 11.37 -2.81
CA LYS A 243 7.22 12.70 -2.21
C LYS A 243 8.53 13.48 -2.42
N THR A 244 9.69 12.82 -2.34
CA THR A 244 11.00 13.40 -2.72
C THR A 244 10.97 13.96 -4.13
N MET A 245 10.52 13.16 -5.09
CA MET A 245 10.43 13.56 -6.50
C MET A 245 9.47 14.73 -6.69
N GLN A 246 8.33 14.77 -6.00
CA GLN A 246 7.43 15.92 -6.04
C GLN A 246 8.12 17.22 -5.60
N MET A 247 8.79 17.18 -4.44
CA MET A 247 9.45 18.36 -3.89
C MET A 247 10.64 18.81 -4.74
N ALA A 248 11.43 17.86 -5.26
CA ALA A 248 12.52 18.15 -6.18
C ALA A 248 12.01 18.74 -7.51
N ALA A 249 10.91 18.20 -8.04
CA ALA A 249 10.28 18.71 -9.26
C ALA A 249 9.68 20.11 -9.09
N ALA A 250 9.31 20.49 -7.86
CA ALA A 250 8.91 21.85 -7.51
C ALA A 250 10.10 22.83 -7.35
N GLY A 251 11.34 22.34 -7.50
CA GLY A 251 12.56 23.16 -7.47
C GLY A 251 13.18 23.33 -6.08
N ALA A 252 12.74 22.56 -5.07
CA ALA A 252 13.32 22.59 -3.74
C ALA A 252 14.69 21.89 -3.69
N GLN A 253 15.55 22.29 -2.75
CA GLN A 253 16.79 21.60 -2.41
C GLN A 253 16.48 20.51 -1.37
N VAL A 254 16.24 19.29 -1.84
CA VAL A 254 15.76 18.18 -1.00
C VAL A 254 16.92 17.36 -0.45
N THR A 255 16.95 17.16 0.87
CA THR A 255 17.71 16.10 1.53
C THR A 255 16.74 14.99 1.94
N ALA A 256 16.95 13.77 1.46
CA ALA A 256 16.11 12.61 1.71
C ALA A 256 16.85 11.56 2.55
N VAL A 257 16.27 11.21 3.70
CA VAL A 257 16.85 10.28 4.68
C VAL A 257 15.99 9.02 4.79
N ASP A 258 16.59 7.84 4.69
CA ASP A 258 15.93 6.57 4.99
C ASP A 258 16.94 5.56 5.54
N VAL A 259 16.53 4.74 6.50
CA VAL A 259 17.39 3.74 7.15
C VAL A 259 17.74 2.57 6.21
N SER A 260 16.91 2.31 5.20
CA SER A 260 17.05 1.15 4.34
C SER A 260 17.86 1.45 3.08
N GLU A 261 19.09 0.92 3.04
CA GLU A 261 19.97 1.06 1.87
C GLU A 261 19.31 0.58 0.56
N SER A 262 18.58 -0.54 0.61
CA SER A 262 17.89 -1.09 -0.57
C SER A 262 16.72 -0.23 -1.04
N ARG A 263 16.00 0.44 -0.14
CA ARG A 263 14.95 1.40 -0.52
C ARG A 263 15.56 2.70 -1.05
N VAL A 264 16.66 3.17 -0.48
CA VAL A 264 17.42 4.33 -1.00
C VAL A 264 17.98 4.06 -2.39
N ALA A 265 18.42 2.83 -2.68
CA ALA A 265 18.83 2.44 -4.03
C ALA A 265 17.69 2.62 -5.06
N ARG A 266 16.46 2.20 -4.73
CA ARG A 266 15.28 2.43 -5.58
C ARG A 266 14.93 3.91 -5.73
N LEU A 267 15.10 4.70 -4.67
CA LEU A 267 14.93 6.15 -4.75
C LEU A 267 15.94 6.77 -5.72
N ARG A 268 17.21 6.37 -5.64
CA ARG A 268 18.26 6.81 -6.58
C ARG A 268 17.90 6.47 -8.02
N GLU A 269 17.49 5.23 -8.30
CA GLU A 269 17.04 4.80 -9.64
C GLU A 269 15.88 5.67 -10.17
N ASN A 270 14.92 6.03 -9.30
CA ASN A 270 13.81 6.90 -9.65
C ASN A 270 14.25 8.35 -9.94
N LEU A 271 15.16 8.91 -9.15
CA LEU A 271 15.72 10.25 -9.38
C LEU A 271 16.49 10.30 -10.69
N GLU A 272 17.35 9.31 -10.94
CA GLU A 272 18.12 9.18 -12.19
C GLU A 272 17.18 9.10 -13.40
N ARG A 273 16.16 8.23 -13.34
CA ARG A 273 15.18 8.08 -14.43
C ARG A 273 14.39 9.37 -14.69
N THR A 274 14.03 10.09 -13.64
CA THR A 274 13.21 11.31 -13.75
C THR A 274 14.02 12.58 -14.05
N GLY A 275 15.35 12.49 -14.01
CA GLY A 275 16.25 13.64 -14.14
C GLY A 275 16.18 14.61 -12.96
N LEU A 276 15.65 14.16 -11.81
CA LEU A 276 15.50 14.96 -10.60
C LEU A 276 16.70 14.74 -9.68
N GLN A 277 16.94 15.70 -8.79
CA GLN A 277 18.09 15.67 -7.86
C GLN A 277 17.62 15.84 -6.42
N ALA A 278 18.23 15.04 -5.53
CA ALA A 278 18.12 15.16 -4.09
C ALA A 278 19.41 14.63 -3.45
N GLU A 279 19.78 15.18 -2.30
CA GLU A 279 20.82 14.59 -1.46
C GLU A 279 20.26 13.35 -0.76
N LEU A 280 20.94 12.20 -0.87
CA LEU A 280 20.48 10.94 -0.30
C LEU A 280 21.36 10.54 0.89
N ILE A 281 20.72 10.30 2.04
CA ILE A 281 21.38 9.84 3.27
C ILE A 281 20.78 8.51 3.66
N VAL A 282 21.62 7.47 3.74
CA VAL A 282 21.26 6.19 4.37
C VAL A 282 21.58 6.31 5.85
N GLY A 283 20.57 6.36 6.71
CA GLY A 283 20.78 6.57 8.13
C GLY A 283 19.50 6.64 8.94
N ASP A 284 19.68 6.64 10.26
CA ASP A 284 18.58 6.85 11.21
C ASP A 284 18.07 8.30 11.11
N ALA A 285 16.76 8.45 10.96
CA ALA A 285 16.10 9.74 10.93
C ALA A 285 16.33 10.54 12.23
N LEU A 286 16.45 9.87 13.39
CA LEU A 286 16.70 10.50 14.69
C LEU A 286 18.14 11.02 14.84
N ALA A 287 19.05 10.60 13.95
CA ALA A 287 20.42 11.09 13.92
C ALA A 287 20.58 12.34 13.02
N GLN A 288 19.52 12.75 12.32
CA GLN A 288 19.58 13.89 11.41
C GLN A 288 19.77 15.20 12.18
N THR A 289 20.53 16.12 11.59
CA THR A 289 20.80 17.43 12.19
C THR A 289 20.61 18.56 11.18
N GLY A 290 20.61 19.80 11.67
CA GLY A 290 20.49 20.99 10.84
C GLY A 290 19.17 21.74 11.04
N LYS A 291 18.90 22.68 10.13
CA LYS A 291 17.70 23.51 10.12
C LYS A 291 17.18 23.69 8.69
N TYR A 292 15.90 23.47 8.50
CA TYR A 292 15.25 23.43 7.19
C TYR A 292 14.06 24.40 7.14
N ASP A 293 13.78 24.90 5.94
CA ASP A 293 12.63 25.79 5.68
C ASP A 293 11.32 24.98 5.77
N ALA A 294 11.37 23.74 5.31
CA ALA A 294 10.30 22.76 5.43
C ALA A 294 10.84 21.36 5.78
N VAL A 295 10.09 20.61 6.57
CA VAL A 295 10.37 19.20 6.89
C VAL A 295 9.15 18.38 6.53
N LEU A 296 9.34 17.22 5.90
CA LEU A 296 8.31 16.21 5.69
C LEU A 296 8.71 14.94 6.46
N LEU A 297 7.87 14.53 7.39
CA LEU A 297 7.99 13.28 8.13
C LEU A 297 6.91 12.32 7.61
N ASP A 298 7.32 11.35 6.79
CA ASP A 298 6.48 10.22 6.34
C ASP A 298 6.70 9.06 7.30
N ALA A 299 6.11 9.16 8.49
CA ALA A 299 6.53 8.34 9.62
C ALA A 299 6.27 6.84 9.39
N PRO A 300 7.17 5.96 9.84
CA PRO A 300 6.93 4.51 9.81
C PRO A 300 5.67 4.20 10.61
N CYS A 301 4.76 3.43 10.02
CA CYS A 301 3.44 3.16 10.60
C CYS A 301 2.94 1.76 10.25
N SER A 302 1.78 1.41 10.79
CA SER A 302 1.11 0.13 10.55
C SER A 302 0.72 -0.12 9.09
N ALA A 303 0.77 0.90 8.24
CA ALA A 303 0.37 0.89 6.83
C ALA A 303 -1.07 0.37 6.58
N THR A 304 -1.93 0.43 7.59
CA THR A 304 -3.31 -0.06 7.55
C THR A 304 -4.19 0.66 6.51
N GLY A 305 -3.80 1.86 6.08
CA GLY A 305 -4.44 2.58 4.97
C GLY A 305 -4.14 2.04 3.59
N THR A 306 -3.11 1.20 3.44
CA THR A 306 -2.67 0.68 2.14
C THR A 306 -3.14 -0.76 1.85
N ILE A 307 -4.06 -1.31 2.66
CA ILE A 307 -4.50 -2.72 2.57
C ILE A 307 -5.07 -3.08 1.19
N ARG A 308 -5.70 -2.15 0.47
CA ARG A 308 -6.17 -2.39 -0.91
C ARG A 308 -5.03 -2.73 -1.89
N ARG A 309 -3.81 -2.23 -1.61
CA ARG A 309 -2.56 -2.53 -2.34
C ARG A 309 -1.80 -3.72 -1.72
N HIS A 310 -1.85 -3.83 -0.39
CA HIS A 310 -1.13 -4.82 0.40
C HIS A 310 -2.12 -5.73 1.18
N PRO A 311 -2.86 -6.62 0.48
CA PRO A 311 -3.84 -7.49 1.12
C PRO A 311 -3.22 -8.59 1.99
N ASP A 312 -1.90 -8.75 1.92
CA ASP A 312 -1.07 -9.57 2.79
C ASP A 312 -0.95 -9.00 4.21
N LEU A 313 -0.92 -7.68 4.36
CA LEU A 313 -0.74 -7.00 5.64
C LEU A 313 -1.67 -7.50 6.75
N PRO A 314 -3.01 -7.53 6.57
CA PRO A 314 -3.92 -8.00 7.61
C PRO A 314 -3.75 -9.49 7.96
N GLN A 315 -3.11 -10.27 7.08
CA GLN A 315 -2.93 -11.71 7.25
C GLN A 315 -1.58 -12.09 7.85
N ALA A 316 -0.55 -11.27 7.60
CA ALA A 316 0.82 -11.48 8.06
C ALA A 316 1.06 -10.92 9.47
N LYS A 317 0.31 -9.89 9.86
CA LYS A 317 0.47 -9.16 11.12
C LYS A 317 -0.71 -9.43 12.06
N ASP A 318 -0.50 -9.13 13.35
CA ASP A 318 -1.50 -9.34 14.41
C ASP A 318 -1.72 -8.10 15.31
N GLY A 319 -1.04 -6.99 15.02
CA GLY A 319 -1.15 -5.72 15.75
C GLY A 319 -0.26 -5.60 16.98
N SER A 320 0.57 -6.61 17.29
CA SER A 320 1.49 -6.56 18.43
C SER A 320 2.53 -5.43 18.35
N GLU A 321 2.89 -4.99 17.14
CA GLU A 321 3.90 -3.96 16.87
C GLU A 321 3.36 -2.51 16.98
N PHE A 322 2.05 -2.31 17.20
CA PHE A 322 1.46 -0.96 17.17
C PHE A 322 2.02 -0.02 18.22
N GLY A 323 2.22 -0.50 19.46
CA GLY A 323 2.73 0.33 20.54
C GLY A 323 4.12 0.91 20.25
N GLU A 324 5.03 0.08 19.72
CA GLU A 324 6.39 0.49 19.37
C GLU A 324 6.38 1.50 18.21
N LEU A 325 5.49 1.33 17.22
CA LEU A 325 5.34 2.26 16.10
C LEU A 325 4.80 3.63 16.55
N ILE A 326 3.78 3.64 17.40
CA ILE A 326 3.18 4.86 17.96
C ILE A 326 4.23 5.63 18.77
N GLU A 327 5.02 4.94 19.59
CA GLU A 327 6.09 5.58 20.37
C GLU A 327 7.19 6.14 19.47
N LEU A 328 7.62 5.38 18.46
CA LEU A 328 8.61 5.84 17.49
C LEU A 328 8.12 7.07 16.71
N GLN A 329 6.85 7.10 16.31
CA GLN A 329 6.24 8.25 15.63
C GLN A 329 6.31 9.50 16.49
N ALA A 330 5.97 9.41 17.78
CA ALA A 330 6.06 10.54 18.71
C ALA A 330 7.50 11.05 18.85
N GLN A 331 8.47 10.15 19.00
CA GLN A 331 9.90 10.50 19.05
C GLN A 331 10.37 11.19 17.76
N MET A 332 9.98 10.66 16.61
CA MET A 332 10.33 11.21 15.31
C MET A 332 9.66 12.56 15.05
N LEU A 333 8.40 12.74 15.47
CA LEU A 333 7.67 14.00 15.35
C LEU A 333 8.34 15.10 16.18
N ALA A 334 8.66 14.78 17.44
CA ALA A 334 9.42 15.67 18.33
C ALA A 334 10.79 16.04 17.73
N HIS A 335 11.53 15.06 17.21
CA HIS A 335 12.82 15.30 16.57
C HIS A 335 12.69 16.16 15.31
N ALA A 336 11.76 15.82 14.40
CA ALA A 336 11.50 16.57 13.19
C ALA A 336 11.16 18.03 13.50
N TRP A 337 10.40 18.28 14.58
CA TRP A 337 10.10 19.63 15.05
C TRP A 337 11.34 20.45 15.42
N THR A 338 12.37 19.80 15.97
CA THR A 338 13.65 20.45 16.26
C THR A 338 14.39 20.87 15.00
N LEU A 339 14.12 20.25 13.85
CA LEU A 339 14.80 20.54 12.58
C LEU A 339 14.14 21.69 11.78
N VAL A 340 12.95 22.13 12.19
CA VAL A 340 12.23 23.25 11.55
C VAL A 340 12.82 24.59 12.01
N LYS A 341 13.13 25.48 11.05
CA LYS A 341 13.49 26.88 11.32
C LYS A 341 12.32 27.65 11.94
N PRO A 342 12.57 28.72 12.72
CA PRO A 342 11.52 29.69 13.03
C PRO A 342 10.85 30.20 11.74
N GLY A 343 9.52 30.29 11.73
CA GLY A 343 8.73 30.61 10.54
C GLY A 343 8.61 29.49 9.51
N GLY A 344 9.28 28.35 9.72
CA GLY A 344 9.20 27.17 8.87
C GLY A 344 7.98 26.30 9.15
N ARG A 345 7.92 25.14 8.48
CA ARG A 345 6.78 24.22 8.56
C ARG A 345 7.18 22.74 8.52
N LEU A 346 6.38 21.90 9.15
CA LEU A 346 6.50 20.45 9.22
C LEU A 346 5.24 19.79 8.68
N MET A 347 5.37 18.90 7.71
CA MET A 347 4.32 17.97 7.31
C MET A 347 4.54 16.65 8.04
N PHE A 348 3.68 16.32 8.99
CA PHE A 348 3.60 14.97 9.56
C PHE A 348 2.56 14.16 8.80
N CYS A 349 2.90 12.94 8.41
CA CYS A 349 1.93 12.09 7.74
C CYS A 349 2.22 10.59 7.90
N THR A 350 1.15 9.79 7.83
CA THR A 350 1.21 8.32 7.92
C THR A 350 0.22 7.68 6.94
N CYS A 351 0.52 6.47 6.48
CA CYS A 351 -0.41 5.67 5.68
C CYS A 351 -1.25 4.70 6.54
N SER A 352 -1.64 5.14 7.74
CA SER A 352 -2.46 4.38 8.70
C SER A 352 -3.93 4.77 8.64
N LEU A 353 -4.82 3.89 9.11
CA LEU A 353 -6.23 4.18 9.42
C LEU A 353 -6.51 4.25 10.93
N LEU A 354 -5.49 4.07 11.76
CA LEU A 354 -5.61 4.15 13.21
C LEU A 354 -5.46 5.62 13.65
N PRO A 355 -6.37 6.14 14.49
CA PRO A 355 -6.21 7.47 15.06
C PRO A 355 -4.95 7.65 15.90
N ASP A 356 -4.52 6.59 16.60
CA ASP A 356 -3.32 6.59 17.45
C ASP A 356 -2.02 6.87 16.67
N GLU A 357 -2.01 6.63 15.36
CA GLU A 357 -0.89 6.91 14.44
C GLU A 357 -1.13 8.17 13.58
N GLY A 358 -2.10 8.99 13.95
CA GLY A 358 -2.51 10.19 13.21
C GLY A 358 -2.95 11.30 14.12
N GLU A 359 -4.27 11.44 14.32
CA GLU A 359 -4.90 12.51 15.09
C GLU A 359 -4.27 12.62 16.49
N CYS A 360 -4.14 11.51 17.23
CA CYS A 360 -3.60 11.54 18.59
C CYS A 360 -2.14 12.02 18.65
N GLN A 361 -1.32 11.68 17.64
CA GLN A 361 0.08 12.15 17.56
C GLN A 361 0.15 13.68 17.45
N VAL A 362 -0.75 14.26 16.65
CA VAL A 362 -0.79 15.70 16.40
C VAL A 362 -1.43 16.44 17.56
N GLU A 363 -2.50 15.91 18.16
CA GLU A 363 -3.11 16.46 19.38
C GLU A 363 -2.07 16.57 20.51
N GLU A 364 -1.34 15.48 20.79
CA GLU A 364 -0.32 15.46 21.83
C GLU A 364 0.85 16.43 21.53
N ALA A 365 1.25 16.54 20.27
CA ALA A 365 2.31 17.46 19.87
C ALA A 365 1.88 18.94 20.00
N LEU A 366 0.64 19.28 19.62
CA LEU A 366 0.09 20.63 19.76
C LEU A 366 0.01 21.06 21.23
N ASP A 367 -0.35 20.14 22.13
CA ASP A 367 -0.35 20.40 23.57
C ASP A 367 1.06 20.57 24.14
N MET A 368 2.03 19.82 23.61
CA MET A 368 3.42 19.82 24.11
C MET A 368 4.25 21.01 23.64
N TYR A 369 3.97 21.57 22.45
CA TYR A 369 4.78 22.60 21.81
C TYR A 369 3.97 23.89 21.56
N PRO A 370 3.99 24.87 22.48
CA PRO A 370 3.20 26.10 22.35
C PRO A 370 3.53 26.96 21.12
N GLU A 371 4.70 26.80 20.52
CA GLU A 371 5.09 27.46 19.27
C GLU A 371 4.63 26.72 18.00
N MET A 372 3.94 25.60 18.15
CA MET A 372 3.38 24.79 17.07
C MET A 372 1.91 25.14 16.84
N ALA A 373 1.52 25.33 15.58
CA ALA A 373 0.11 25.51 15.20
C ALA A 373 -0.23 24.69 13.95
N ALA A 374 -1.38 24.02 13.97
CA ALA A 374 -1.91 23.35 12.78
C ALA A 374 -2.41 24.39 11.75
N ASP A 375 -1.97 24.25 10.50
CA ASP A 375 -2.42 25.08 9.38
C ASP A 375 -3.55 24.37 8.61
N ARG A 376 -4.77 24.58 9.11
CA ARG A 376 -5.99 24.04 8.49
C ARG A 376 -6.27 24.61 7.11
N GLU A 377 -5.92 25.88 6.87
CA GLU A 377 -6.21 26.53 5.59
C GLU A 377 -5.43 25.89 4.45
N ALA A 378 -4.18 25.48 4.72
CA ALA A 378 -3.35 24.75 3.75
C ALA A 378 -3.94 23.41 3.30
N LEU A 379 -4.87 22.82 4.05
CA LEU A 379 -5.56 21.58 3.69
C LEU A 379 -6.68 21.79 2.67
N THR A 380 -7.05 23.04 2.38
CA THR A 380 -8.09 23.39 1.40
C THR A 380 -7.53 23.31 -0.02
N VAL A 381 -7.30 22.08 -0.49
CA VAL A 381 -6.77 21.80 -1.83
C VAL A 381 -7.81 21.11 -2.72
N PRO A 382 -7.73 21.25 -4.06
CA PRO A 382 -8.67 20.62 -4.98
C PRO A 382 -8.84 19.12 -4.72
N GLY A 383 -10.10 18.67 -4.62
CA GLY A 383 -10.44 17.27 -4.37
C GLY A 383 -10.57 16.87 -2.90
N VAL A 384 -10.12 17.70 -1.96
CA VAL A 384 -10.31 17.45 -0.53
C VAL A 384 -11.65 18.03 -0.09
N ASN A 385 -12.49 17.20 0.54
CA ASN A 385 -13.72 17.67 1.18
C ASN A 385 -13.38 18.25 2.57
N ALA A 386 -14.01 19.36 2.93
CA ALA A 386 -13.87 19.99 4.24
C ALA A 386 -14.20 19.02 5.40
N ASP A 387 -15.15 18.11 5.21
CA ASP A 387 -15.53 17.10 6.22
C ASP A 387 -14.44 16.05 6.49
N TRP A 388 -13.34 16.06 5.72
CA TRP A 388 -12.18 15.19 5.94
C TRP A 388 -11.12 15.84 6.83
N ILE A 389 -11.25 17.14 7.10
CA ILE A 389 -10.38 17.88 8.02
C ILE A 389 -10.81 17.54 9.44
N THR A 390 -9.86 17.13 10.27
CA THR A 390 -10.08 16.64 11.62
C THR A 390 -10.08 17.78 12.65
N GLU A 391 -10.52 17.50 13.88
CA GLU A 391 -10.74 18.51 14.92
C GLU A 391 -9.44 19.14 15.43
N GLU A 392 -8.31 18.46 15.38
CA GLU A 392 -6.99 19.02 15.70
C GLU A 392 -6.38 19.80 14.52
N GLY A 393 -7.01 19.75 13.34
CA GLY A 393 -6.58 20.44 12.14
C GLY A 393 -5.69 19.63 11.19
N GLY A 394 -5.75 18.30 11.28
CA GLY A 394 -5.20 17.38 10.28
C GLY A 394 -6.20 17.06 9.15
N LEU A 395 -5.81 16.13 8.28
CA LEU A 395 -6.59 15.59 7.18
C LEU A 395 -6.57 14.06 7.22
N ARG A 396 -7.76 13.46 7.33
CA ARG A 396 -7.95 12.01 7.35
C ARG A 396 -8.59 11.51 6.06
N LEU A 397 -7.84 10.75 5.29
CA LEU A 397 -8.29 10.08 4.07
C LEU A 397 -8.60 8.62 4.34
N ARG A 398 -9.63 8.09 3.68
CA ARG A 398 -10.08 6.71 3.86
C ARG A 398 -10.38 6.02 2.53
N PRO A 399 -10.26 4.67 2.48
CA PRO A 399 -10.53 3.90 1.26
C PRO A 399 -11.94 4.00 0.69
N ASP A 400 -12.93 4.34 1.52
CA ASP A 400 -14.31 4.55 1.10
C ASP A 400 -14.55 5.89 0.36
N TYR A 401 -13.56 6.80 0.33
CA TYR A 401 -13.68 8.07 -0.38
C TYR A 401 -13.46 7.92 -1.89
N TRP A 402 -14.16 8.75 -2.68
CA TRP A 402 -14.27 8.62 -4.15
C TRP A 402 -14.64 7.20 -4.60
N PRO A 403 -15.73 6.60 -4.07
CA PRO A 403 -16.14 5.26 -4.46
C PRO A 403 -16.42 5.17 -5.97
N GLU A 404 -16.92 6.24 -6.58
CA GLU A 404 -17.16 6.36 -8.03
C GLU A 404 -15.89 6.37 -8.88
N ARG A 405 -14.73 6.65 -8.27
CA ARG A 405 -13.41 6.64 -8.94
C ARG A 405 -12.56 5.44 -8.52
N GLY A 406 -13.11 4.49 -7.76
CA GLY A 406 -12.40 3.30 -7.29
C GLY A 406 -11.62 3.49 -5.98
N GLY A 407 -11.95 4.49 -5.17
CA GLY A 407 -11.36 4.67 -3.83
C GLY A 407 -10.04 5.44 -3.80
N MET A 408 -9.49 5.69 -2.61
CA MET A 408 -8.10 6.11 -2.40
C MET A 408 -7.40 5.25 -1.33
N ASP A 409 -6.09 5.41 -1.09
CA ASP A 409 -5.49 4.81 0.10
C ASP A 409 -5.94 5.58 1.35
N GLY A 410 -5.93 4.90 2.50
CA GLY A 410 -6.05 5.55 3.80
C GLY A 410 -4.77 6.31 4.15
N PHE A 411 -4.91 7.52 4.64
CA PHE A 411 -3.78 8.38 4.98
C PHE A 411 -4.18 9.37 6.08
N TYR A 412 -3.22 9.76 6.89
CA TYR A 412 -3.31 10.91 7.78
C TYR A 412 -2.23 11.91 7.44
N MET A 413 -2.53 13.20 7.52
CA MET A 413 -1.51 14.24 7.40
C MET A 413 -1.90 15.52 8.14
N ALA A 414 -0.91 16.23 8.67
CA ALA A 414 -1.08 17.54 9.29
C ALA A 414 0.08 18.45 8.90
N LEU A 415 -0.24 19.69 8.49
CA LEU A 415 0.75 20.74 8.29
C LEU A 415 0.86 21.57 9.57
N LEU A 416 2.05 21.57 10.16
CA LEU A 416 2.36 22.22 11.43
C LEU A 416 3.31 23.41 11.16
N ARG A 417 2.94 24.60 11.61
CA ARG A 417 3.76 25.82 11.46
C ARG A 417 4.46 26.18 12.74
N LYS A 418 5.70 26.64 12.60
CA LYS A 418 6.50 27.17 13.69
C LYS A 418 6.43 28.68 13.72
N SER A 419 6.16 29.24 14.89
CA SER A 419 6.25 30.69 15.12
C SER A 419 7.59 31.26 14.62
N ALA A 420 7.55 32.49 14.11
CA ALA A 420 8.72 33.22 13.59
C ALA A 420 9.66 33.69 14.70
#